data_AF-A0A9C8K7R1-F1
#
_entry.id   AF-A0A9C8K7R1-F1
#
_cell.length_a   1.000
_cell.length_b   1.000
_cell.length_c   1.000
_cell.angle_alpha   90.00
_cell.angle_beta   90.00
_cell.angle_gamma   90.00
#
_symmetry.space_group_name_H-M   'P 1'
#
loop_
_entity.id
_entity.type
_entity.pdbx_description
1 polymer ?
#
loop_
_entity_poly.entity_id
_entity_poly.type
_entity_poly.pdbx_seq_one_letter_code
_entity_poly.pdbx_strand_id
1 'polypeptide(L)'
;MKYFKHIILKKGGVMQKTLKVLDVIYREDLYPRSLTTPERVQDYAENLEMLPPIEINQQNILIDGWHRWTAHKKNGVSEINATVTETSSDAELLEFAIIRNSVHGLQLSMQDKKDNARKIYHITPNKDRSKKKGELARILPVTLKTIQRWLSRIDKDTREQQKKRVSDLWLACYTQQEIAEAVGVPQQTVQGFIPKKDNCPISVKFTFSDDFDLPVYNVWKVQNKSNTVSHFGNTEKQWLDNLLYLYTKPFDIIMDPFAGGGSTIDVCKYRGRRYFVSDRKPIVEREHEIRMHDIVDELPKPPMWEDVSLVYLDPPYWKQSEGAYSDSLNDLSNMTLENFNKTLSNLITQFAKKLKSGSHIALIIQPTQWRAPKRHYTDHVADMIKAVKLPINMRIQAPYESQQANAQMVDWAKENKTLLVLSREIVVWEVV
;
A
#
# COMPACT_ATOMS: atom_id res chain seq x y z
N MET A 1 -39.58 -23.14 1.39
CA MET A 1 -39.94 -23.64 2.75
C MET A 1 -39.05 -24.77 3.28
N LYS A 2 -38.65 -25.80 2.50
CA LYS A 2 -37.84 -26.93 3.04
C LYS A 2 -36.41 -26.57 3.52
N TYR A 3 -35.74 -25.58 2.93
CA TYR A 3 -34.39 -25.16 3.34
C TYR A 3 -34.33 -24.39 4.68
N PHE A 4 -35.37 -23.59 4.99
CA PHE A 4 -35.42 -22.80 6.23
C PHE A 4 -35.57 -23.68 7.47
N LYS A 5 -36.30 -24.80 7.38
CA LYS A 5 -36.35 -25.80 8.47
C LYS A 5 -34.97 -26.35 8.84
N HIS A 6 -34.02 -26.40 7.90
CA HIS A 6 -32.72 -27.01 8.15
C HIS A 6 -31.70 -26.07 8.83
N ILE A 7 -31.82 -24.75 8.64
CA ILE A 7 -31.02 -23.75 9.39
C ILE A 7 -31.58 -23.56 10.80
N ILE A 8 -32.92 -23.68 10.96
CA ILE A 8 -33.61 -23.49 12.25
C ILE A 8 -33.39 -24.69 13.22
N LEU A 9 -33.00 -25.86 12.73
CA LEU A 9 -32.94 -27.10 13.54
C LEU A 9 -31.54 -27.51 14.01
N LYS A 10 -30.49 -26.72 13.74
CA LYS A 10 -29.12 -27.02 14.21
C LYS A 10 -28.45 -25.80 14.83
N LYS A 11 -28.88 -25.44 16.06
CA LYS A 11 -28.07 -24.99 17.22
C LYS A 11 -28.94 -24.15 18.15
N GLY A 12 -29.01 -24.54 19.43
CA GLY A 12 -29.63 -23.77 20.51
C GLY A 12 -31.09 -24.12 20.76
N GLY A 13 -31.40 -24.64 21.96
CA GLY A 13 -32.78 -24.76 22.41
C GLY A 13 -33.43 -23.38 22.49
N VAL A 14 -34.66 -23.26 21.99
CA VAL A 14 -35.45 -22.03 22.08
C VAL A 14 -35.76 -21.78 23.56
N MET A 15 -34.99 -20.90 24.21
CA MET A 15 -35.17 -20.58 25.62
C MET A 15 -36.16 -19.42 25.74
N GLN A 16 -37.27 -19.65 26.44
CA GLN A 16 -38.20 -18.58 26.79
C GLN A 16 -37.69 -17.84 28.03
N LYS A 17 -37.76 -16.52 28.00
CA LYS A 17 -37.30 -15.61 29.06
C LYS A 17 -38.31 -14.48 29.22
N THR A 18 -38.78 -14.26 30.43
CA THR A 18 -39.50 -13.03 30.81
C THR A 18 -38.48 -12.04 31.35
N LEU A 19 -38.53 -10.80 30.87
CA LEU A 19 -37.61 -9.73 31.28
C LEU A 19 -38.35 -8.39 31.36
N LYS A 20 -37.75 -7.41 32.05
CA LYS A 20 -38.34 -6.07 32.10
C LYS A 20 -38.32 -5.45 30.71
N VAL A 21 -39.39 -4.74 30.36
CA VAL A 21 -39.50 -4.05 29.06
C VAL A 21 -38.34 -3.08 28.82
N LEU A 22 -37.82 -2.47 29.88
CA LEU A 22 -36.70 -1.52 29.84
C LEU A 22 -35.33 -2.19 29.66
N ASP A 23 -35.20 -3.50 29.89
CA ASP A 23 -33.94 -4.24 29.78
C ASP A 23 -33.66 -4.72 28.35
N VAL A 24 -34.60 -4.49 27.42
CA VAL A 24 -34.45 -4.79 25.99
C VAL A 24 -33.63 -3.69 25.32
N ILE A 25 -32.55 -4.09 24.65
CA ILE A 25 -31.65 -3.17 23.96
C ILE A 25 -32.03 -3.08 22.48
N TYR A 26 -32.36 -1.89 22.01
CA TYR A 26 -32.57 -1.62 20.59
C TYR A 26 -31.33 -0.99 19.97
N ARG A 27 -30.74 -1.68 18.99
CA ARG A 27 -29.63 -1.19 18.18
C ARG A 27 -30.09 -0.92 16.76
N GLU A 28 -30.21 0.35 16.41
CA GLU A 28 -30.68 0.80 15.09
C GLU A 28 -29.77 0.32 13.96
N ASP A 29 -28.46 0.24 14.21
CA ASP A 29 -27.48 -0.21 13.23
C ASP A 29 -27.63 -1.69 12.86
N LEU A 30 -28.18 -2.49 13.77
CA LEU A 30 -28.42 -3.93 13.65
C LEU A 30 -29.89 -4.32 13.39
N TYR A 31 -30.79 -3.34 13.26
CA TYR A 31 -32.19 -3.60 12.97
C TYR A 31 -32.52 -3.39 11.48
N PRO A 32 -33.29 -4.29 10.83
CA PRO A 32 -33.42 -4.29 9.37
C PRO A 32 -34.39 -3.24 8.81
N ARG A 33 -35.20 -2.55 9.63
CA ARG A 33 -36.18 -1.55 9.19
C ARG A 33 -35.68 -0.13 9.46
N SER A 34 -35.70 0.72 8.45
CA SER A 34 -35.42 2.16 8.62
C SER A 34 -36.64 2.99 8.99
N LEU A 35 -37.85 2.51 8.70
CA LEU A 35 -39.12 3.21 8.95
C LEU A 35 -40.03 2.34 9.83
N THR A 36 -40.56 2.95 10.88
CA THR A 36 -41.51 2.34 11.82
C THR A 36 -42.88 2.96 11.63
N THR A 37 -43.94 2.16 11.74
CA THR A 37 -45.33 2.60 11.50
C THR A 37 -46.05 2.79 12.84
N PRO A 38 -46.33 4.03 13.27
CA PRO A 38 -47.03 4.31 14.53
C PRO A 38 -48.40 3.63 14.64
N GLU A 39 -49.10 3.46 13.52
CA GLU A 39 -50.43 2.85 13.44
C GLU A 39 -50.40 1.40 13.96
N ARG A 40 -49.39 0.62 13.55
CA ARG A 40 -49.22 -0.77 14.01
C ARG A 40 -48.89 -0.87 15.49
N VAL A 41 -48.18 0.11 16.04
CA VAL A 41 -47.93 0.18 17.48
C VAL A 41 -49.23 0.45 18.23
N GLN A 42 -50.15 1.24 17.66
CA GLN A 42 -51.49 1.45 18.21
C GLN A 42 -52.32 0.16 18.16
N ASP A 43 -52.39 -0.52 17.02
CA ASP A 43 -53.12 -1.79 16.86
C ASP A 43 -52.66 -2.86 17.88
N TYR A 44 -51.34 -2.99 18.08
CA TYR A 44 -50.79 -3.93 19.05
C TYR A 44 -50.97 -3.48 20.51
N ALA A 45 -51.06 -2.17 20.77
CA ALA A 45 -51.30 -1.66 22.10
C ALA A 45 -52.72 -1.96 22.61
N GLU A 46 -53.69 -2.17 21.72
CA GLU A 46 -55.06 -2.51 22.10
C GLU A 46 -55.21 -3.96 22.61
N ASN A 47 -54.31 -4.89 22.21
CA ASN A 47 -54.44 -6.32 22.49
C ASN A 47 -53.09 -6.95 22.92
N LEU A 48 -52.51 -6.47 24.01
CA LEU A 48 -51.18 -6.89 24.48
C LEU A 48 -51.09 -8.37 24.89
N GLU A 49 -52.08 -8.90 25.60
CA GLU A 49 -52.05 -10.25 26.19
C GLU A 49 -52.00 -11.37 25.14
N MET A 50 -52.43 -11.07 23.91
CA MET A 50 -52.48 -12.02 22.79
C MET A 50 -51.25 -11.94 21.89
N LEU A 51 -50.27 -11.07 22.20
CA LEU A 51 -49.08 -10.90 21.37
C LEU A 51 -48.09 -12.05 21.57
N PRO A 52 -47.48 -12.58 20.48
CA PRO A 52 -46.41 -13.55 20.59
C PRO A 52 -45.17 -12.91 21.23
N PRO A 53 -44.28 -13.73 21.84
CA PRO A 53 -43.05 -13.21 22.44
C PRO A 53 -42.17 -12.49 21.43
N ILE A 54 -41.39 -11.50 21.89
CA ILE A 54 -40.33 -10.87 21.08
C ILE A 54 -39.13 -11.81 20.95
N GLU A 55 -38.21 -11.55 20.03
CA GLU A 55 -36.97 -12.33 19.89
C GLU A 55 -35.78 -11.44 20.21
N ILE A 56 -34.89 -11.90 21.09
CA ILE A 56 -33.69 -11.19 21.54
C ILE A 56 -32.46 -12.13 21.51
N ASN A 57 -31.26 -11.56 21.50
CA ASN A 57 -30.04 -12.34 21.71
C ASN A 57 -29.71 -12.49 23.21
N GLN A 58 -28.61 -13.20 23.53
CA GLN A 58 -28.17 -13.43 24.91
C GLN A 58 -27.80 -12.16 25.69
N GLN A 59 -27.55 -11.02 25.01
CA GLN A 59 -27.34 -9.69 25.61
C GLN A 59 -28.62 -8.84 25.65
N ASN A 60 -29.80 -9.43 25.43
CA ASN A 60 -31.09 -8.73 25.31
C ASN A 60 -31.19 -7.75 24.12
N ILE A 61 -30.32 -7.85 23.11
CA ILE A 61 -30.43 -7.07 21.88
C ILE A 61 -31.58 -7.61 21.03
N LEU A 62 -32.46 -6.72 20.59
CA LEU A 62 -33.66 -7.08 19.83
C LEU A 62 -33.34 -7.65 18.44
N ILE A 63 -33.85 -8.85 18.15
CA ILE A 63 -33.77 -9.54 16.85
C ILE A 63 -35.09 -9.36 16.08
N ASP A 64 -36.24 -9.59 16.71
CA ASP A 64 -37.57 -9.45 16.10
C ASP A 64 -38.62 -8.93 17.11
N GLY A 65 -39.63 -8.22 16.59
CA GLY A 65 -40.78 -7.79 17.40
C GLY A 65 -40.70 -6.35 17.90
N TRP A 66 -40.02 -5.44 17.18
CA TRP A 66 -39.94 -4.02 17.56
C TRP A 66 -41.31 -3.40 17.83
N HIS A 67 -42.28 -3.57 16.92
CA HIS A 67 -43.63 -3.03 17.12
C HIS A 67 -44.32 -3.58 18.38
N ARG A 68 -44.09 -4.86 18.73
CA ARG A 68 -44.64 -5.50 19.94
C ARG A 68 -43.98 -4.95 21.20
N TRP A 69 -42.65 -4.84 21.20
CA TRP A 69 -41.90 -4.24 22.30
C TRP A 69 -42.29 -2.77 22.53
N THR A 70 -42.41 -1.99 21.45
CA THR A 70 -42.83 -0.59 21.53
C THR A 70 -44.27 -0.44 22.04
N ALA A 71 -45.19 -1.36 21.68
CA ALA A 71 -46.55 -1.38 22.22
C ALA A 71 -46.58 -1.65 23.74
N HIS A 72 -45.78 -2.61 24.23
CA HIS A 72 -45.65 -2.87 25.67
C HIS A 72 -45.07 -1.66 26.41
N LYS A 73 -44.06 -0.99 25.80
CA LYS A 73 -43.50 0.25 26.35
C LYS A 73 -44.51 1.39 26.42
N LYS A 74 -45.39 1.53 25.41
CA LYS A 74 -46.43 2.56 25.34
C LYS A 74 -47.48 2.39 26.44
N ASN A 75 -47.87 1.16 26.76
CA ASN A 75 -48.88 0.85 27.79
C ASN A 75 -48.31 0.74 29.22
N GLY A 76 -47.01 1.01 29.41
CA GLY A 76 -46.39 1.00 30.74
C GLY A 76 -46.30 -0.39 31.39
N VAL A 77 -46.32 -1.46 30.60
CA VAL A 77 -46.18 -2.83 31.12
C VAL A 77 -44.76 -3.04 31.66
N SER A 78 -44.62 -3.66 32.82
CA SER A 78 -43.33 -3.88 33.48
C SER A 78 -42.51 -4.97 32.80
N GLU A 79 -43.14 -6.03 32.33
CA GLU A 79 -42.50 -7.25 31.82
C GLU A 79 -42.99 -7.64 30.43
N ILE A 80 -42.13 -8.32 29.66
CA ILE A 80 -42.44 -8.86 28.34
C ILE A 80 -41.82 -10.24 28.17
N ASN A 81 -42.54 -11.12 27.47
CA ASN A 81 -42.04 -12.44 27.12
C ASN A 81 -41.15 -12.36 25.87
N ALA A 82 -39.98 -12.98 25.95
CA ALA A 82 -39.02 -13.04 24.88
C ALA A 82 -38.51 -14.47 24.65
N THR A 83 -38.14 -14.74 23.41
CA THR A 83 -37.39 -15.92 23.00
C THR A 83 -35.93 -15.52 22.81
N VAL A 84 -35.01 -16.27 23.41
CA VAL A 84 -33.57 -16.01 23.27
C VAL A 84 -33.01 -16.87 22.15
N THR A 85 -32.38 -16.21 21.16
CA THR A 85 -31.62 -16.86 20.08
C THR A 85 -30.15 -16.48 20.23
N GLU A 86 -29.29 -17.48 20.45
CA GLU A 86 -27.85 -17.22 20.59
C GLU A 86 -27.24 -16.75 19.27
N THR A 87 -26.44 -15.68 19.34
CA THR A 87 -25.72 -15.10 18.20
C THR A 87 -24.24 -14.99 18.52
N SER A 88 -23.37 -15.50 17.66
CA SER A 88 -21.91 -15.48 17.81
C SER A 88 -21.26 -14.15 17.42
N SER A 89 -21.96 -13.30 16.67
CA SER A 89 -21.48 -11.98 16.23
C SER A 89 -22.61 -11.03 15.86
N ASP A 90 -22.31 -9.72 15.81
CA ASP A 90 -23.23 -8.68 15.29
C ASP A 90 -23.70 -8.98 13.86
N ALA A 91 -22.85 -9.61 13.04
CA ALA A 91 -23.17 -10.02 11.69
C ALA A 91 -24.26 -11.11 11.66
N GLU A 92 -24.12 -12.13 12.51
CA GLU A 92 -25.09 -13.22 12.63
C GLU A 92 -26.41 -12.71 13.22
N LEU A 93 -26.35 -11.78 14.18
CA LEU A 93 -27.52 -11.12 14.72
C LEU A 93 -28.32 -10.38 13.63
N LEU A 94 -27.64 -9.57 12.81
CA LEU A 94 -28.27 -8.86 11.70
C LEU A 94 -28.88 -9.84 10.68
N GLU A 95 -28.18 -10.93 10.35
CA GLU A 95 -28.72 -11.98 9.46
C GLU A 95 -30.01 -12.59 10.03
N PHE A 96 -30.05 -12.95 11.32
CA PHE A 96 -31.26 -13.44 11.97
C PHE A 96 -32.38 -12.40 11.98
N ALA A 97 -32.07 -11.14 12.31
CA ALA A 97 -33.06 -10.07 12.34
C ALA A 97 -33.74 -9.91 10.98
N ILE A 98 -32.96 -9.95 9.88
CA ILE A 98 -33.48 -9.89 8.50
C ILE A 98 -34.35 -11.11 8.20
N ILE A 99 -33.87 -12.32 8.51
CA ILE A 99 -34.60 -13.57 8.24
C ILE A 99 -35.96 -13.55 8.95
N ARG A 100 -35.99 -13.25 10.25
CA ARG A 100 -37.21 -13.24 11.05
C ARG A 100 -38.22 -12.18 10.58
N ASN A 101 -37.73 -10.97 10.29
CA ASN A 101 -38.56 -9.89 9.74
C ASN A 101 -39.12 -10.19 8.34
N SER A 102 -38.46 -11.05 7.56
CA SER A 102 -38.93 -11.46 6.24
C SER A 102 -40.05 -12.52 6.29
N VAL A 103 -40.09 -13.33 7.36
CA VAL A 103 -41.03 -14.47 7.50
C VAL A 103 -42.29 -14.09 8.29
N HIS A 104 -42.19 -13.23 9.31
CA HIS A 104 -43.25 -13.06 10.31
C HIS A 104 -43.75 -11.61 10.50
N GLY A 105 -43.68 -10.74 9.49
CA GLY A 105 -44.17 -9.35 9.59
C GLY A 105 -44.44 -8.63 8.26
N LEU A 106 -44.68 -7.31 8.33
CA LEU A 106 -44.77 -6.40 7.17
C LEU A 106 -43.52 -6.58 6.29
N GLN A 107 -43.66 -6.76 4.98
CA GLN A 107 -42.47 -6.94 4.14
C GLN A 107 -41.53 -5.72 4.23
N LEU A 108 -40.22 -5.97 4.32
CA LEU A 108 -39.19 -4.93 4.21
C LEU A 108 -39.37 -4.14 2.90
N SER A 109 -39.18 -2.82 2.94
CA SER A 109 -39.24 -1.99 1.74
C SER A 109 -38.12 -2.35 0.77
N MET A 110 -38.24 -1.95 -0.50
CA MET A 110 -37.17 -2.24 -1.45
C MET A 110 -35.83 -1.57 -1.11
N GLN A 111 -35.90 -0.42 -0.45
CA GLN A 111 -34.72 0.30 0.01
C GLN A 111 -34.08 -0.40 1.22
N ASP A 112 -34.88 -0.84 2.21
CA ASP A 112 -34.39 -1.62 3.35
C ASP A 112 -33.65 -2.89 2.89
N LYS A 113 -34.22 -3.62 1.93
CA LYS A 113 -33.59 -4.85 1.42
C LYS A 113 -32.24 -4.55 0.75
N LYS A 114 -32.15 -3.45 0.01
CA LYS A 114 -30.91 -3.02 -0.64
C LYS A 114 -29.84 -2.64 0.39
N ASP A 115 -30.22 -1.91 1.43
CA ASP A 115 -29.27 -1.42 2.44
C ASP A 115 -28.76 -2.56 3.33
N ASN A 116 -29.65 -3.47 3.75
CA ASN A 116 -29.26 -4.69 4.46
C ASN A 116 -28.36 -5.62 3.61
N ALA A 117 -28.68 -5.80 2.32
CA ALA A 117 -27.83 -6.56 1.41
C ALA A 117 -26.41 -5.96 1.35
N ARG A 118 -26.30 -4.62 1.27
CA ARG A 118 -25.00 -3.93 1.25
C ARG A 118 -24.24 -4.08 2.56
N LYS A 119 -24.91 -3.93 3.72
CA LYS A 119 -24.30 -4.13 5.05
C LYS A 119 -23.67 -5.52 5.17
N ILE A 120 -24.43 -6.58 4.91
CA ILE A 120 -23.94 -7.96 4.97
C ILE A 120 -22.81 -8.19 3.95
N TYR A 121 -22.99 -7.68 2.74
CA TYR A 121 -22.01 -7.91 1.67
C TYR A 121 -20.67 -7.22 1.92
N HIS A 122 -20.67 -6.08 2.60
CA HIS A 122 -19.45 -5.34 2.96
C HIS A 122 -18.54 -6.14 3.90
N ILE A 123 -19.14 -6.82 4.88
CA ILE A 123 -18.42 -7.66 5.85
C ILE A 123 -18.14 -9.09 5.34
N THR A 124 -18.72 -9.47 4.20
CA THR A 124 -18.54 -10.81 3.64
C THR A 124 -17.16 -10.93 2.96
N PRO A 125 -16.34 -11.94 3.34
CA PRO A 125 -15.05 -12.21 2.69
C PRO A 125 -15.19 -12.43 1.18
N ASN A 126 -14.23 -11.93 0.40
CA ASN A 126 -14.26 -11.99 -1.07
C ASN A 126 -14.50 -13.40 -1.63
N LYS A 127 -13.90 -14.42 -1.02
CA LYS A 127 -14.06 -15.83 -1.41
C LYS A 127 -15.50 -16.35 -1.32
N ASP A 128 -16.29 -15.81 -0.39
CA ASP A 128 -17.65 -16.27 -0.08
C ASP A 128 -18.73 -15.41 -0.75
N ARG A 129 -18.35 -14.25 -1.29
CA ARG A 129 -19.25 -13.27 -1.91
C ARG A 129 -20.12 -13.84 -3.03
N SER A 130 -19.60 -14.78 -3.83
CA SER A 130 -20.39 -15.43 -4.89
C SER A 130 -21.55 -16.24 -4.30
N LYS A 131 -21.26 -17.07 -3.29
CA LYS A 131 -22.28 -17.86 -2.57
C LYS A 131 -23.26 -16.96 -1.83
N LYS A 132 -22.75 -15.93 -1.14
CA LYS A 132 -23.55 -14.97 -0.37
C LYS A 132 -24.58 -14.22 -1.22
N LYS A 133 -24.31 -13.91 -2.50
CA LYS A 133 -25.33 -13.32 -3.40
C LYS A 133 -26.55 -14.23 -3.57
N GLY A 134 -26.33 -15.54 -3.67
CA GLY A 134 -27.40 -16.53 -3.75
C GLY A 134 -28.19 -16.64 -2.45
N GLU A 135 -27.51 -16.58 -1.31
CA GLU A 135 -28.15 -16.55 0.02
C GLU A 135 -28.99 -15.28 0.21
N LEU A 136 -28.43 -14.11 -0.10
CA LEU A 136 -29.13 -12.83 0.01
C LEU A 136 -30.38 -12.77 -0.88
N ALA A 137 -30.34 -13.34 -2.09
CA ALA A 137 -31.51 -13.43 -2.95
C ALA A 137 -32.65 -14.24 -2.31
N ARG A 138 -32.31 -15.28 -1.55
CA ARG A 138 -33.28 -16.12 -0.82
C ARG A 138 -33.78 -15.46 0.46
N ILE A 139 -32.90 -14.77 1.19
CA ILE A 139 -33.21 -14.10 2.47
C ILE A 139 -34.05 -12.83 2.27
N LEU A 140 -33.77 -12.06 1.21
CA LEU A 140 -34.42 -10.78 0.92
C LEU A 140 -35.55 -10.88 -0.12
N PRO A 141 -36.25 -12.02 -0.20
CA PRO A 141 -36.99 -12.51 -1.37
C PRO A 141 -36.95 -11.61 -2.62
N VAL A 142 -35.81 -11.61 -3.33
CA VAL A 142 -35.61 -10.88 -4.60
C VAL A 142 -34.86 -11.75 -5.60
N THR A 143 -34.93 -11.41 -6.88
CA THR A 143 -34.16 -12.12 -7.90
C THR A 143 -32.65 -11.96 -7.68
N LEU A 144 -31.87 -12.97 -8.07
CA LEU A 144 -30.40 -12.89 -8.06
C LEU A 144 -29.89 -11.69 -8.89
N LYS A 145 -30.56 -11.39 -10.02
CA LYS A 145 -30.24 -10.24 -10.88
C LYS A 145 -30.38 -8.91 -10.13
N THR A 146 -31.40 -8.77 -9.28
CA THR A 146 -31.59 -7.58 -8.43
C THR A 146 -30.45 -7.42 -7.42
N ILE A 147 -30.07 -8.50 -6.73
CA ILE A 147 -28.93 -8.50 -5.79
C ILE A 147 -27.63 -8.16 -6.51
N GLN A 148 -27.35 -8.79 -7.65
CA GLN A 148 -26.17 -8.49 -8.47
C GLN A 148 -26.13 -7.01 -8.88
N ARG A 149 -27.27 -6.44 -9.31
CA ARG A 149 -27.35 -5.01 -9.65
C ARG A 149 -27.03 -4.12 -8.45
N TRP A 150 -27.59 -4.41 -7.27
CA TRP A 150 -27.38 -3.60 -6.07
C TRP A 150 -25.95 -3.61 -5.55
N LEU A 151 -25.27 -4.76 -5.70
CA LEU A 151 -23.93 -5.01 -5.20
C LEU A 151 -22.83 -4.77 -6.26
N SER A 152 -23.20 -4.59 -7.53
CA SER A 152 -22.28 -4.40 -8.66
C SER A 152 -21.23 -3.31 -8.43
N ARG A 153 -21.60 -2.21 -7.78
CA ARG A 153 -20.66 -1.14 -7.44
C ARG A 153 -19.60 -1.61 -6.44
N ILE A 154 -20.00 -2.35 -5.40
CA ILE A 154 -19.06 -2.91 -4.41
C ILE A 154 -18.12 -3.91 -5.08
N ASP A 155 -18.63 -4.76 -5.98
CA ASP A 155 -17.80 -5.67 -6.78
C ASP A 155 -16.79 -4.92 -7.64
N LYS A 156 -17.24 -3.86 -8.33
CA LYS A 156 -16.40 -3.03 -9.19
C LYS A 156 -15.29 -2.36 -8.38
N ASP A 157 -15.64 -1.71 -7.28
CA ASP A 157 -14.69 -1.03 -6.40
C ASP A 157 -13.67 -2.03 -5.82
N THR A 158 -14.11 -3.22 -5.42
CA THR A 158 -13.22 -4.30 -4.95
C THR A 158 -12.27 -4.77 -6.04
N ARG A 159 -12.77 -4.96 -7.27
CA ARG A 159 -11.95 -5.38 -8.41
C ARG A 159 -10.93 -4.32 -8.81
N GLU A 160 -11.29 -3.04 -8.73
CA GLU A 160 -10.38 -1.91 -8.98
C GLU A 160 -9.29 -1.84 -7.92
N GLN A 161 -9.63 -2.05 -6.64
CA GLN A 161 -8.65 -2.15 -5.55
C GLN A 161 -7.68 -3.32 -5.75
N GLN A 162 -8.19 -4.50 -6.12
CA GLN A 162 -7.37 -5.67 -6.44
C GLN A 162 -6.44 -5.38 -7.62
N LYS A 163 -6.96 -4.78 -8.70
CA LYS A 163 -6.16 -4.41 -9.88
C LYS A 163 -5.05 -3.42 -9.52
N LYS A 164 -5.35 -2.39 -8.71
CA LYS A 164 -4.36 -1.44 -8.22
C LYS A 164 -3.27 -2.13 -7.40
N ARG A 165 -3.65 -3.00 -6.45
CA ARG A 165 -2.70 -3.73 -5.62
C ARG A 165 -1.80 -4.67 -6.45
N VAL A 166 -2.35 -5.36 -7.44
CA VAL A 166 -1.56 -6.16 -8.40
C VAL A 166 -0.56 -5.28 -9.16
N SER A 167 -1.00 -4.12 -9.67
CA SER A 167 -0.13 -3.18 -10.36
C SER A 167 1.02 -2.71 -9.48
N ASP A 168 0.74 -2.31 -8.24
CA ASP A 168 1.76 -1.80 -7.31
C ASP A 168 2.81 -2.87 -6.98
N LEU A 169 2.39 -4.10 -6.68
CA LEU A 169 3.30 -5.20 -6.38
C LEU A 169 4.09 -5.65 -7.61
N TRP A 170 3.46 -5.64 -8.80
CA TRP A 170 4.16 -5.97 -10.05
C TRP A 170 5.23 -4.93 -10.40
N LEU A 171 4.93 -3.64 -10.21
CA LEU A 171 5.93 -2.57 -10.35
C LEU A 171 7.08 -2.76 -9.35
N ALA A 172 6.79 -3.21 -8.13
CA ALA A 172 7.80 -3.55 -7.13
C ALA A 172 8.55 -4.87 -7.40
N CYS A 173 8.38 -5.48 -8.57
CA CYS A 173 9.05 -6.72 -9.00
C CYS A 173 8.70 -7.98 -8.19
N TYR A 174 7.54 -8.05 -7.55
CA TYR A 174 7.05 -9.32 -7.00
C TYR A 174 6.65 -10.29 -8.12
N THR A 175 6.83 -11.59 -7.87
CA THR A 175 6.40 -12.66 -8.78
C THR A 175 4.87 -12.75 -8.82
N GLN A 176 4.33 -13.31 -9.90
CA GLN A 176 2.88 -13.48 -10.03
C GLN A 176 2.29 -14.37 -8.92
N GLN A 177 3.07 -15.31 -8.39
CA GLN A 177 2.66 -16.17 -7.30
C GLN A 177 2.56 -15.40 -5.98
N GLU A 178 3.61 -14.65 -5.61
CA GLU A 178 3.59 -13.80 -4.41
C GLU A 178 2.44 -12.79 -4.47
N ILE A 179 2.17 -12.21 -5.65
CA ILE A 179 1.06 -11.29 -5.87
C ILE A 179 -0.29 -12.01 -5.70
N ALA A 180 -0.45 -13.21 -6.27
CA ALA A 180 -1.67 -14.00 -6.17
C ALA A 180 -2.01 -14.32 -4.70
N GLU A 181 -0.99 -14.71 -3.92
CA GLU A 181 -1.11 -14.99 -2.50
C GLU A 181 -1.46 -13.72 -1.70
N ALA A 182 -0.74 -12.61 -1.94
CA ALA A 182 -0.96 -11.34 -1.24
C ALA A 182 -2.33 -10.70 -1.53
N VAL A 183 -2.86 -10.85 -2.75
CA VAL A 183 -4.14 -10.27 -3.16
C VAL A 183 -5.32 -11.24 -2.95
N GLY A 184 -5.03 -12.54 -2.80
CA GLY A 184 -6.03 -13.59 -2.65
C GLY A 184 -6.80 -13.88 -3.94
N VAL A 185 -6.12 -13.89 -5.09
CA VAL A 185 -6.71 -14.18 -6.41
C VAL A 185 -5.89 -15.22 -7.17
N PRO A 186 -6.48 -16.01 -8.09
CA PRO A 186 -5.71 -16.94 -8.93
C PRO A 186 -4.64 -16.22 -9.75
N GLN A 187 -3.52 -16.90 -10.01
CA GLN A 187 -2.42 -16.37 -10.82
C GLN A 187 -2.87 -15.88 -12.22
N GLN A 188 -3.80 -16.60 -12.86
CA GLN A 188 -4.38 -16.17 -14.15
C GLN A 188 -5.08 -14.80 -14.06
N THR A 189 -5.72 -14.50 -12.93
CA THR A 189 -6.33 -13.20 -12.67
C THR A 189 -5.26 -12.11 -12.52
N VAL A 190 -4.15 -12.43 -11.83
CA VAL A 190 -2.99 -11.53 -11.72
C VAL A 190 -2.49 -11.17 -13.12
N GLN A 191 -2.28 -12.15 -14.00
CA GLN A 191 -1.84 -11.92 -15.37
C GLN A 191 -2.78 -10.97 -16.14
N GLY A 192 -4.09 -11.10 -15.96
CA GLY A 192 -5.08 -10.20 -16.55
C GLY A 192 -5.08 -8.79 -15.96
N PHE A 193 -4.52 -8.59 -14.77
CA PHE A 193 -4.44 -7.31 -14.07
C PHE A 193 -3.09 -6.62 -14.23
N ILE A 194 -2.05 -7.31 -14.70
CA ILE A 194 -0.74 -6.72 -14.99
C ILE A 194 -0.93 -5.52 -15.94
N PRO A 195 -0.34 -4.36 -15.60
CA PRO A 195 -0.45 -3.18 -16.43
C PRO A 195 0.12 -3.43 -17.83
N LYS A 196 -0.63 -3.03 -18.85
CA LYS A 196 -0.15 -2.93 -20.23
C LYS A 196 -0.01 -1.46 -20.56
N LYS A 197 0.88 -1.11 -21.49
CA LYS A 197 1.12 0.30 -21.88
C LYS A 197 -0.18 1.05 -22.20
N ASP A 198 -1.12 0.37 -22.85
CA ASP A 198 -2.42 0.94 -23.27
C ASP A 198 -3.48 0.95 -22.16
N ASN A 199 -3.24 0.29 -21.01
CA ASN A 199 -4.24 0.02 -19.96
C ASN A 199 -3.80 0.46 -18.54
N CYS A 200 -2.78 1.30 -18.42
CA CYS A 200 -2.35 1.87 -17.15
C CYS A 200 -3.26 3.01 -16.66
N PRO A 201 -3.24 3.30 -15.35
CA PRO A 201 -3.87 4.52 -14.83
C PRO A 201 -3.32 5.78 -15.52
N ILE A 202 -4.20 6.75 -15.79
CA ILE A 202 -3.85 8.05 -16.42
C ILE A 202 -2.75 8.79 -15.64
N SER A 203 -2.64 8.54 -14.33
CA SER A 203 -1.61 9.14 -13.47
C SER A 203 -0.19 8.69 -13.78
N VAL A 204 -0.01 7.57 -14.49
CA VAL A 204 1.31 7.07 -14.91
C VAL A 204 1.74 7.81 -16.17
N LYS A 205 2.80 8.61 -16.08
CA LYS A 205 3.35 9.34 -17.22
C LYS A 205 4.48 8.55 -17.87
N PHE A 206 4.11 7.64 -18.77
CA PHE A 206 5.09 6.89 -19.56
C PHE A 206 5.90 7.79 -20.49
N THR A 207 5.23 8.76 -21.09
CA THR A 207 5.83 9.78 -21.94
C THR A 207 6.19 10.98 -21.10
N PHE A 208 7.23 11.67 -21.53
CA PHE A 208 7.60 12.96 -21.00
C PHE A 208 6.75 13.99 -21.75
N SER A 209 5.93 14.74 -21.01
CA SER A 209 5.07 15.79 -21.56
C SER A 209 5.91 16.97 -22.05
N ASP A 210 5.30 17.87 -22.82
CA ASP A 210 5.98 19.09 -23.30
C ASP A 210 6.50 19.96 -22.14
N ASP A 211 5.84 19.92 -20.97
CA ASP A 211 6.27 20.63 -19.75
C ASP A 211 7.44 19.95 -19.00
N PHE A 212 8.01 18.86 -19.53
CA PHE A 212 9.18 18.23 -18.93
C PHE A 212 10.46 18.87 -19.45
N ASP A 213 11.21 19.51 -18.55
CA ASP A 213 12.53 20.08 -18.87
C ASP A 213 13.51 18.99 -19.27
N LEU A 214 13.74 18.85 -20.57
CA LEU A 214 14.61 17.83 -21.13
C LEU A 214 16.05 18.03 -20.62
N PRO A 215 16.70 16.99 -20.08
CA PRO A 215 18.06 17.09 -19.55
C PRO A 215 19.10 17.04 -20.68
N VAL A 216 19.10 18.04 -21.55
CA VAL A 216 19.97 18.12 -22.74
C VAL A 216 21.41 18.52 -22.40
N TYR A 217 21.64 19.09 -21.22
CA TYR A 217 22.97 19.48 -20.74
C TYR A 217 23.42 18.56 -19.61
N ASN A 218 24.73 18.38 -19.47
CA ASN A 218 25.36 17.55 -18.45
C ASN A 218 25.67 18.31 -17.15
N VAL A 219 25.01 19.45 -16.90
CA VAL A 219 25.08 20.20 -15.64
C VAL A 219 23.66 20.35 -15.10
N TRP A 220 23.35 19.66 -14.00
CA TRP A 220 22.03 19.60 -13.38
C TRP A 220 22.04 20.33 -12.04
N LYS A 221 21.70 21.62 -12.07
CA LYS A 221 21.54 22.44 -10.86
C LYS A 221 20.09 22.43 -10.41
N VAL A 222 19.88 22.31 -9.09
CA VAL A 222 18.54 22.34 -8.51
C VAL A 222 18.50 23.36 -7.37
N GLN A 223 17.67 24.39 -7.53
CA GLN A 223 17.54 25.47 -6.54
C GLN A 223 16.55 25.12 -5.41
N ASN A 224 15.55 24.24 -5.67
CA ASN A 224 14.51 23.86 -4.71
C ASN A 224 14.40 22.33 -4.59
N LYS A 225 14.35 21.80 -3.36
CA LYS A 225 14.20 20.35 -3.12
C LYS A 225 12.80 19.86 -3.53
N SER A 226 12.69 18.76 -4.29
CA SER A 226 11.41 18.12 -4.64
C SER A 226 11.02 16.92 -3.76
N ASN A 227 11.91 16.51 -2.85
CA ASN A 227 11.68 15.35 -1.99
C ASN A 227 10.59 15.61 -0.93
N THR A 228 9.56 14.76 -0.92
CA THR A 228 8.45 14.81 0.05
C THR A 228 8.84 14.30 1.44
N VAL A 229 9.76 13.34 1.50
CA VAL A 229 10.29 12.76 2.75
C VAL A 229 11.69 13.32 2.98
N SER A 230 11.97 13.79 4.21
CA SER A 230 13.30 14.24 4.60
C SER A 230 14.08 13.11 5.25
N HIS A 231 15.20 12.70 4.64
CA HIS A 231 16.13 11.72 5.15
C HIS A 231 17.57 12.17 4.86
N PHE A 232 18.52 11.78 5.72
CA PHE A 232 19.92 12.15 5.54
C PHE A 232 20.47 11.54 4.25
N GLY A 233 21.26 12.31 3.49
CA GLY A 233 21.80 11.87 2.21
C GLY A 233 20.82 11.86 1.03
N ASN A 234 19.57 12.29 1.20
CA ASN A 234 18.58 12.28 0.11
C ASN A 234 19.07 12.96 -1.16
N THR A 235 19.07 12.19 -2.24
CA THR A 235 19.30 12.70 -3.59
C THR A 235 18.03 13.25 -4.23
N GLU A 236 18.19 14.25 -5.09
CA GLU A 236 17.11 14.96 -5.74
C GLU A 236 16.39 14.08 -6.76
N LYS A 237 15.05 13.99 -6.66
CA LYS A 237 14.22 13.11 -7.51
C LYS A 237 14.39 13.42 -8.99
N GLN A 238 14.60 14.70 -9.33
CA GLN A 238 14.80 15.16 -10.70
C GLN A 238 15.97 14.47 -11.40
N TRP A 239 17.07 14.18 -10.68
CA TRP A 239 18.23 13.54 -11.30
C TRP A 239 17.92 12.11 -11.71
N LEU A 240 17.25 11.34 -10.86
CA LEU A 240 16.79 10.01 -11.24
C LEU A 240 15.77 10.08 -12.37
N ASP A 241 14.84 11.04 -12.34
CA ASP A 241 13.84 11.21 -13.41
C ASP A 241 14.50 11.49 -14.78
N ASN A 242 15.56 12.29 -14.79
CA ASN A 242 16.39 12.53 -15.98
C ASN A 242 17.12 11.26 -16.44
N LEU A 243 17.66 10.46 -15.51
CA LEU A 243 18.28 9.17 -15.86
C LEU A 243 17.24 8.19 -16.45
N LEU A 244 16.01 8.18 -15.94
CA LEU A 244 14.92 7.37 -16.50
C LEU A 244 14.51 7.84 -17.90
N TYR A 245 14.60 9.14 -18.18
CA TYR A 245 14.41 9.68 -19.53
C TYR A 245 15.48 9.18 -20.50
N LEU A 246 16.75 9.29 -20.11
CA LEU A 246 17.90 9.02 -20.98
C LEU A 246 18.14 7.53 -21.24
N TYR A 247 17.98 6.68 -20.21
CA TYR A 247 18.54 5.33 -20.22
C TYR A 247 17.50 4.20 -20.08
N THR A 248 16.20 4.53 -20.06
CA THR A 248 15.16 3.52 -19.75
C THR A 248 13.90 3.70 -20.58
N LYS A 249 13.18 2.60 -20.76
CA LYS A 249 11.87 2.54 -21.40
C LYS A 249 10.79 2.22 -20.36
N PRO A 250 9.51 2.48 -20.68
CA PRO A 250 8.39 1.99 -19.87
C PRO A 250 8.55 0.52 -19.49
N PHE A 251 8.32 0.23 -18.21
CA PHE A 251 8.41 -1.09 -17.58
C PHE A 251 9.79 -1.75 -17.48
N ASP A 252 10.86 -1.09 -17.91
CA ASP A 252 12.21 -1.54 -17.54
C ASP A 252 12.37 -1.56 -16.01
N ILE A 253 13.24 -2.44 -15.51
CA ILE A 253 13.57 -2.51 -14.08
C ILE A 253 14.70 -1.55 -13.76
N ILE A 254 14.47 -0.73 -12.73
CA ILE A 254 15.45 0.13 -12.09
C ILE A 254 15.86 -0.49 -10.78
N MET A 255 17.15 -0.72 -10.61
CA MET A 255 17.70 -1.30 -9.40
C MET A 255 18.38 -0.23 -8.57
N ASP A 256 18.06 -0.16 -7.28
CA ASP A 256 18.66 0.78 -6.34
C ASP A 256 18.91 0.07 -5.01
N PRO A 257 20.17 -0.30 -4.71
CA PRO A 257 20.53 -0.96 -3.48
C PRO A 257 20.82 0.00 -2.32
N PHE A 258 20.59 1.30 -2.52
CA PHE A 258 20.78 2.37 -1.52
C PHE A 258 19.51 3.21 -1.41
N ALA A 259 18.36 2.54 -1.28
CA ALA A 259 17.06 3.17 -1.45
C ALA A 259 16.78 4.32 -0.47
N GLY A 260 17.39 4.32 0.72
CA GLY A 260 17.23 5.37 1.74
C GLY A 260 15.76 5.71 2.01
N GLY A 261 15.35 6.95 1.71
CA GLY A 261 13.95 7.40 1.84
C GLY A 261 12.98 6.87 0.78
N GLY A 262 13.47 6.12 -0.21
CA GLY A 262 12.70 5.48 -1.28
C GLY A 262 12.26 6.41 -2.42
N SER A 263 13.01 7.50 -2.68
CA SER A 263 12.72 8.40 -3.80
C SER A 263 12.64 7.66 -5.14
N THR A 264 13.44 6.61 -5.33
CA THR A 264 13.41 5.72 -6.49
C THR A 264 12.04 5.08 -6.71
N ILE A 265 11.36 4.66 -5.64
CA ILE A 265 10.01 4.09 -5.72
C ILE A 265 9.03 5.12 -6.30
N ASP A 266 9.10 6.35 -5.81
CA ASP A 266 8.16 7.41 -6.18
C ASP A 266 8.33 7.79 -7.65
N VAL A 267 9.57 7.98 -8.09
CA VAL A 267 9.89 8.33 -9.49
C VAL A 267 9.53 7.17 -10.42
N CYS A 268 9.84 5.92 -10.04
CA CYS A 268 9.50 4.76 -10.85
C CYS A 268 7.97 4.56 -10.98
N LYS A 269 7.20 4.71 -9.89
CA LYS A 269 5.72 4.67 -9.94
C LYS A 269 5.16 5.77 -10.84
N TYR A 270 5.68 6.99 -10.72
CA TYR A 270 5.23 8.13 -11.53
C TYR A 270 5.51 7.93 -13.03
N ARG A 271 6.67 7.36 -13.37
CA ARG A 271 7.11 7.10 -14.74
C ARG A 271 6.71 5.73 -15.28
N GLY A 272 6.09 4.86 -14.47
CA GLY A 272 5.72 3.50 -14.90
C GLY A 272 6.94 2.62 -15.20
N ARG A 273 8.00 2.75 -14.40
CA ARG A 273 9.14 1.84 -14.40
C ARG A 273 8.95 0.83 -13.28
N ARG A 274 9.41 -0.40 -13.51
CA ARG A 274 9.49 -1.39 -12.44
C ARG A 274 10.70 -1.04 -11.59
N TYR A 275 10.64 -1.33 -10.30
CA TYR A 275 11.71 -1.00 -9.37
C TYR A 275 12.06 -2.18 -8.49
N PHE A 276 13.35 -2.40 -8.30
CA PHE A 276 13.91 -3.35 -7.36
C PHE A 276 14.81 -2.58 -6.40
N VAL A 277 14.23 -2.17 -5.29
CA VAL A 277 14.91 -1.32 -4.31
C VAL A 277 15.19 -2.09 -3.03
N SER A 278 16.35 -1.82 -2.44
CA SER A 278 16.74 -2.35 -1.15
C SER A 278 17.58 -1.34 -0.39
N ASP A 279 17.68 -1.53 0.91
CA ASP A 279 18.55 -0.77 1.78
C ASP A 279 19.00 -1.66 2.95
N ARG A 280 20.19 -1.40 3.49
CA ARG A 280 20.68 -2.10 4.69
C ARG A 280 19.75 -1.87 5.87
N LYS A 281 19.24 -0.64 6.02
CA LYS A 281 18.39 -0.22 7.13
C LYS A 281 17.25 0.64 6.58
N PRO A 282 16.19 0.01 6.02
CA PRO A 282 15.01 0.72 5.57
C PRO A 282 14.44 1.62 6.67
N ILE A 283 13.93 2.80 6.30
CA ILE A 283 13.19 3.65 7.23
C ILE A 283 11.89 2.96 7.66
N VAL A 284 11.50 3.18 8.91
CA VAL A 284 10.32 2.53 9.52
C VAL A 284 9.06 2.78 8.70
N GLU A 285 8.90 3.99 8.14
CA GLU A 285 7.75 4.38 7.34
C GLU A 285 7.64 3.59 6.02
N ARG A 286 8.71 2.95 5.55
CA ARG A 286 8.78 2.26 4.25
C ARG A 286 9.38 0.85 4.31
N GLU A 287 9.46 0.25 5.49
CA GLU A 287 9.94 -1.14 5.67
C GLU A 287 9.14 -2.16 4.84
N HIS A 288 7.88 -1.85 4.54
CA HIS A 288 6.98 -2.67 3.73
C HIS A 288 7.14 -2.46 2.21
N GLU A 289 7.91 -1.45 1.78
CA GLU A 289 8.18 -1.16 0.36
C GLU A 289 9.66 -1.36 -0.03
N ILE A 290 10.59 -1.14 0.91
CA ILE A 290 12.03 -1.27 0.70
C ILE A 290 12.51 -2.60 1.30
N ARG A 291 13.19 -3.41 0.48
CA ARG A 291 13.74 -4.69 0.94
C ARG A 291 14.93 -4.44 1.87
N MET A 292 14.91 -5.05 3.07
CA MET A 292 16.08 -5.04 3.94
C MET A 292 17.15 -5.97 3.38
N HIS A 293 18.25 -5.38 2.90
CA HIS A 293 19.35 -6.12 2.27
C HIS A 293 20.64 -5.31 2.33
N ASP A 294 21.73 -5.93 2.78
CA ASP A 294 23.06 -5.32 2.74
C ASP A 294 23.76 -5.65 1.42
N ILE A 295 24.04 -4.62 0.63
CA ILE A 295 24.67 -4.76 -0.68
C ILE A 295 26.13 -5.26 -0.62
N VAL A 296 26.78 -5.15 0.53
CA VAL A 296 28.16 -5.63 0.72
C VAL A 296 28.21 -7.17 0.83
N ASP A 297 27.14 -7.81 1.30
CA ASP A 297 27.10 -9.26 1.52
C ASP A 297 26.89 -10.02 0.21
N GLU A 298 25.87 -9.67 -0.56
CA GLU A 298 25.63 -10.23 -1.89
C GLU A 298 24.85 -9.25 -2.78
N LEU A 299 24.87 -9.49 -4.10
CA LEU A 299 24.01 -8.74 -5.01
C LEU A 299 22.52 -9.08 -4.79
N PRO A 300 21.63 -8.07 -4.85
CA PRO A 300 20.19 -8.31 -4.86
C PRO A 300 19.79 -9.18 -6.06
N LYS A 301 18.75 -10.00 -5.87
CA LYS A 301 18.27 -10.96 -6.87
C LYS A 301 16.94 -10.48 -7.46
N PRO A 302 16.96 -9.71 -8.56
CA PRO A 302 15.73 -9.35 -9.26
C PRO A 302 15.11 -10.60 -9.91
N PRO A 303 13.83 -10.56 -10.30
CA PRO A 303 13.19 -11.70 -10.97
C PRO A 303 13.93 -12.14 -12.23
N MET A 304 14.38 -11.18 -13.04
CA MET A 304 15.14 -11.40 -14.28
C MET A 304 16.16 -10.28 -14.45
N TRP A 305 17.44 -10.63 -14.61
CA TRP A 305 18.51 -9.65 -14.84
C TRP A 305 18.38 -8.96 -16.21
N GLU A 306 17.85 -9.66 -17.22
CA GLU A 306 17.66 -9.12 -18.57
C GLU A 306 16.67 -7.95 -18.64
N ASP A 307 15.77 -7.83 -17.66
CA ASP A 307 14.82 -6.72 -17.56
C ASP A 307 15.44 -5.46 -16.91
N VAL A 308 16.62 -5.59 -16.27
CA VAL A 308 17.29 -4.48 -15.59
C VAL A 308 18.03 -3.62 -16.60
N SER A 309 17.59 -2.37 -16.73
CA SER A 309 18.16 -1.41 -17.70
C SER A 309 19.01 -0.33 -17.05
N LEU A 310 18.78 -0.04 -15.76
CA LEU A 310 19.56 0.93 -15.00
C LEU A 310 19.78 0.42 -13.56
N VAL A 311 21.05 0.43 -13.13
CA VAL A 311 21.42 0.35 -11.72
C VAL A 311 21.79 1.76 -11.25
N TYR A 312 21.06 2.27 -10.27
CA TYR A 312 21.29 3.57 -9.67
C TYR A 312 21.96 3.40 -8.31
N LEU A 313 23.14 3.99 -8.13
CA LEU A 313 23.95 3.86 -6.92
C LEU A 313 24.12 5.23 -6.27
N ASP A 314 23.60 5.36 -5.05
CA ASP A 314 23.79 6.52 -4.17
C ASP A 314 24.33 6.08 -2.80
N PRO A 315 25.57 5.56 -2.75
CA PRO A 315 26.13 5.00 -1.52
C PRO A 315 26.38 6.09 -0.47
N PRO A 316 26.54 5.72 0.81
CA PRO A 316 27.03 6.65 1.82
C PRO A 316 28.50 7.02 1.52
N TYR A 317 28.81 8.33 1.52
CA TYR A 317 30.09 8.84 1.02
C TYR A 317 31.20 8.79 2.06
N TRP A 318 31.78 7.61 2.29
CA TRP A 318 32.95 7.41 3.17
C TRP A 318 32.84 8.25 4.48
N LYS A 319 33.89 8.98 4.85
CA LYS A 319 33.94 9.84 6.04
C LYS A 319 32.92 10.97 6.08
N GLN A 320 32.32 11.33 4.95
CA GLN A 320 31.24 12.32 4.95
C GLN A 320 30.00 11.82 5.70
N SER A 321 29.77 10.51 5.67
CA SER A 321 28.60 9.85 6.25
C SER A 321 28.96 8.91 7.40
N GLU A 322 30.20 8.95 7.91
CA GLU A 322 30.65 8.09 9.01
C GLU A 322 29.73 8.19 10.23
N GLY A 323 29.29 7.03 10.75
CA GLY A 323 28.38 6.92 11.88
C GLY A 323 26.95 7.42 11.62
N ALA A 324 26.61 7.86 10.40
CA ALA A 324 25.27 8.40 10.11
C ALA A 324 24.21 7.31 9.92
N TYR A 325 24.61 6.12 9.45
CA TYR A 325 23.68 5.03 9.10
C TYR A 325 23.83 3.81 10.03
N SER A 326 25.06 3.46 10.40
CA SER A 326 25.34 2.42 11.39
C SER A 326 26.72 2.57 12.03
N ASP A 327 26.94 1.86 13.14
CA ASP A 327 28.25 1.71 13.79
C ASP A 327 29.03 0.48 13.27
N SER A 328 28.51 -0.22 12.26
CA SER A 328 29.16 -1.43 11.73
C SER A 328 30.44 -1.07 10.97
N LEU A 329 31.51 -1.84 11.17
CA LEU A 329 32.74 -1.69 10.37
C LEU A 329 32.55 -2.09 8.89
N ASN A 330 31.50 -2.85 8.59
CA ASN A 330 31.14 -3.24 7.23
C ASN A 330 30.27 -2.18 6.52
N ASP A 331 29.92 -1.09 7.21
CA ASP A 331 29.29 0.07 6.58
C ASP A 331 30.29 0.78 5.68
N LEU A 332 29.92 1.03 4.43
CA LEU A 332 30.76 1.72 3.45
C LEU A 332 31.30 3.05 4.01
N SER A 333 30.54 3.78 4.83
CA SER A 333 31.01 5.04 5.42
C SER A 333 32.07 4.87 6.51
N ASN A 334 32.14 3.69 7.12
CA ASN A 334 33.02 3.40 8.25
C ASN A 334 34.30 2.64 7.82
N MET A 335 34.39 2.22 6.55
CA MET A 335 35.55 1.54 5.99
C MET A 335 36.79 2.46 5.86
N THR A 336 37.97 1.84 5.72
CA THR A 336 39.15 2.54 5.22
C THR A 336 38.92 3.00 3.77
N LEU A 337 39.65 4.03 3.33
CA LEU A 337 39.51 4.54 1.95
C LEU A 337 39.78 3.45 0.90
N GLU A 338 40.81 2.63 1.11
CA GLU A 338 41.15 1.52 0.21
C GLU A 338 40.01 0.50 0.12
N ASN A 339 39.46 0.09 1.27
CA ASN A 339 38.34 -0.86 1.31
C ASN A 339 37.08 -0.26 0.69
N PHE A 340 36.77 1.01 0.96
CA PHE A 340 35.65 1.71 0.34
C PHE A 340 35.76 1.70 -1.19
N ASN A 341 36.91 2.14 -1.72
CA ASN A 341 37.16 2.19 -3.16
C ASN A 341 37.10 0.80 -3.80
N LYS A 342 37.70 -0.20 -3.16
CA LYS A 342 37.70 -1.59 -3.64
C LYS A 342 36.28 -2.18 -3.64
N THR A 343 35.52 -1.99 -2.56
CA THR A 343 34.16 -2.51 -2.45
C THR A 343 33.25 -1.88 -3.50
N LEU A 344 33.27 -0.55 -3.65
CA LEU A 344 32.39 0.15 -4.59
C LEU A 344 32.72 -0.15 -6.06
N SER A 345 34.01 -0.18 -6.43
CA SER A 345 34.43 -0.55 -7.79
C SER A 345 34.14 -2.03 -8.13
N ASN A 346 34.32 -2.93 -7.15
CA ASN A 346 33.92 -4.34 -7.30
C ASN A 346 32.41 -4.47 -7.45
N LEU A 347 31.62 -3.68 -6.72
CA LEU A 347 30.16 -3.69 -6.80
C LEU A 347 29.70 -3.32 -8.23
N ILE A 348 30.23 -2.23 -8.79
CA ILE A 348 29.94 -1.79 -10.17
C ILE A 348 30.32 -2.90 -11.17
N THR A 349 31.49 -3.50 -11.00
CA THR A 349 31.97 -4.59 -11.86
C THR A 349 31.09 -5.84 -11.77
N GLN A 350 30.59 -6.17 -10.57
CA GLN A 350 29.70 -7.31 -10.36
C GLN A 350 28.33 -7.10 -10.98
N PHE A 351 27.76 -5.89 -10.88
CA PHE A 351 26.54 -5.54 -11.59
C PHE A 351 26.72 -5.64 -13.10
N ALA A 352 27.80 -5.06 -13.65
CA ALA A 352 28.05 -5.09 -15.08
C ALA A 352 28.12 -6.52 -15.65
N LYS A 353 28.65 -7.49 -14.88
CA LYS A 353 28.68 -8.91 -15.28
C LYS A 353 27.30 -9.57 -15.36
N LYS A 354 26.29 -9.03 -14.68
CA LYS A 354 24.92 -9.57 -14.64
C LYS A 354 23.99 -8.88 -15.63
N LEU A 355 24.25 -7.61 -15.92
CA LEU A 355 23.45 -6.79 -16.82
C LEU A 355 23.69 -7.19 -18.28
N LYS A 356 22.67 -6.97 -19.12
CA LYS A 356 22.78 -7.11 -20.57
C LYS A 356 23.53 -5.92 -21.18
N SER A 357 24.07 -6.12 -22.39
CA SER A 357 24.63 -5.04 -23.20
C SER A 357 23.58 -3.95 -23.47
N GLY A 358 23.98 -2.68 -23.39
CA GLY A 358 23.11 -1.49 -23.47
C GLY A 358 22.41 -1.10 -22.16
N SER A 359 22.60 -1.84 -21.06
CA SER A 359 22.19 -1.40 -19.73
C SER A 359 23.23 -0.43 -19.14
N HIS A 360 22.80 0.38 -18.17
CA HIS A 360 23.62 1.44 -17.61
C HIS A 360 23.78 1.30 -16.09
N ILE A 361 24.92 1.77 -15.57
CA ILE A 361 25.16 1.91 -14.13
C ILE A 361 25.46 3.39 -13.88
N ALA A 362 24.64 4.03 -13.05
CA ALA A 362 24.81 5.43 -12.68
C ALA A 362 25.21 5.51 -11.19
N LEU A 363 26.41 6.01 -10.91
CA LEU A 363 26.87 6.30 -9.56
C LEU A 363 26.85 7.80 -9.33
N ILE A 364 26.11 8.25 -8.32
CA ILE A 364 26.27 9.59 -7.79
C ILE A 364 27.27 9.59 -6.63
N ILE A 365 28.29 10.43 -6.73
CA ILE A 365 29.32 10.56 -5.70
C ILE A 365 29.95 11.96 -5.71
N GLN A 366 30.52 12.37 -4.59
CA GLN A 366 31.27 13.62 -4.47
C GLN A 366 32.61 13.39 -3.79
N PRO A 367 33.60 14.27 -4.01
CA PRO A 367 34.80 14.27 -3.19
C PRO A 367 34.49 14.53 -1.71
N THR A 368 35.24 13.89 -0.81
CA THR A 368 35.21 14.21 0.63
C THR A 368 36.34 15.17 0.96
N GLN A 369 36.04 16.24 1.68
CA GLN A 369 37.05 17.20 2.15
C GLN A 369 36.83 17.56 3.63
N TRP A 370 35.75 18.28 3.96
CA TRP A 370 35.58 18.84 5.30
C TRP A 370 35.61 17.81 6.44
N ARG A 371 35.03 16.62 6.22
CA ARG A 371 35.02 15.52 7.19
C ARG A 371 36.20 14.54 7.02
N ALA A 372 37.04 14.72 6.00
CA ALA A 372 38.23 13.89 5.82
C ALA A 372 39.28 14.19 6.90
N PRO A 373 40.17 13.23 7.22
CA PRO A 373 41.32 13.49 8.08
C PRO A 373 42.12 14.71 7.60
N LYS A 374 42.39 15.64 8.51
CA LYS A 374 43.09 16.91 8.22
C LYS A 374 42.40 17.80 7.15
N ARG A 375 41.12 17.57 6.86
CA ARG A 375 40.37 18.21 5.78
C ARG A 375 41.02 18.06 4.40
N HIS A 376 41.77 16.98 4.20
CA HIS A 376 42.42 16.69 2.93
C HIS A 376 41.38 16.33 1.87
N TYR A 377 41.61 16.78 0.65
CA TYR A 377 40.72 16.49 -0.47
C TYR A 377 40.91 15.03 -0.93
N THR A 378 39.82 14.26 -0.94
CA THR A 378 39.79 12.88 -1.43
C THR A 378 38.85 12.79 -2.63
N ASP A 379 39.41 12.49 -3.80
CA ASP A 379 38.69 12.48 -5.09
C ASP A 379 38.11 11.11 -5.42
N HIS A 380 36.98 10.80 -4.78
CA HIS A 380 36.27 9.54 -5.02
C HIS A 380 35.80 9.38 -6.48
N VAL A 381 35.55 10.48 -7.20
CA VAL A 381 35.11 10.44 -8.60
C VAL A 381 36.25 9.90 -9.48
N ALA A 382 37.44 10.50 -9.37
CA ALA A 382 38.60 10.05 -10.13
C ALA A 382 39.01 8.61 -9.76
N ASP A 383 38.90 8.24 -8.48
CA ASP A 383 39.20 6.88 -8.02
C ASP A 383 38.27 5.85 -8.67
N MET A 384 36.96 6.11 -8.73
CA MET A 384 36.00 5.21 -9.37
C MET A 384 36.23 5.10 -10.89
N ILE A 385 36.51 6.23 -11.56
CA ILE A 385 36.82 6.25 -12.99
C ILE A 385 38.08 5.43 -13.31
N LYS A 386 39.12 5.51 -12.46
CA LYS A 386 40.35 4.73 -12.67
C LYS A 386 40.14 3.24 -12.41
N ALA A 387 39.36 2.90 -11.39
CA ALA A 387 39.16 1.53 -10.93
C ALA A 387 38.21 0.73 -11.85
N VAL A 388 37.11 1.33 -12.32
CA VAL A 388 36.09 0.65 -13.12
C VAL A 388 36.52 0.58 -14.60
N LYS A 389 36.57 -0.62 -15.15
CA LYS A 389 36.97 -0.89 -16.55
C LYS A 389 35.76 -1.07 -17.47
N LEU A 390 34.88 -0.07 -17.46
CA LEU A 390 33.71 0.02 -18.34
C LEU A 390 33.79 1.32 -19.14
N PRO A 391 33.22 1.38 -20.35
CA PRO A 391 33.12 2.63 -21.09
C PRO A 391 32.24 3.62 -20.30
N ILE A 392 32.75 4.84 -20.15
CA ILE A 392 32.00 5.95 -19.58
C ILE A 392 31.10 6.49 -20.68
N ASN A 393 29.79 6.39 -20.48
CA ASN A 393 28.80 6.96 -21.38
C ASN A 393 28.70 8.49 -21.18
N MET A 394 28.61 8.93 -19.92
CA MET A 394 28.52 10.36 -19.59
C MET A 394 28.98 10.67 -18.16
N ARG A 395 29.47 11.89 -17.95
CA ARG A 395 29.65 12.51 -16.63
C ARG A 395 28.76 13.73 -16.50
N ILE A 396 27.97 13.75 -15.44
CA ILE A 396 26.95 14.78 -15.19
C ILE A 396 27.31 15.49 -13.90
N GLN A 397 27.45 16.80 -13.94
CA GLN A 397 27.72 17.61 -12.77
C GLN A 397 26.41 17.98 -12.08
N ALA A 398 26.31 17.69 -10.80
CA ALA A 398 25.16 17.97 -9.95
C ALA A 398 25.59 18.78 -8.71
N PRO A 399 26.21 19.96 -8.89
CA PRO A 399 26.90 20.66 -7.80
C PRO A 399 25.92 21.14 -6.73
N TYR A 400 26.40 21.20 -5.48
CA TYR A 400 25.68 21.88 -4.42
C TYR A 400 25.73 23.39 -4.59
N GLU A 401 24.70 24.03 -4.06
CA GLU A 401 24.66 25.47 -3.88
C GLU A 401 25.64 25.91 -2.78
N SER A 402 26.25 27.08 -2.96
CA SER A 402 27.28 27.59 -2.03
C SER A 402 26.78 27.80 -0.60
N GLN A 403 25.47 27.96 -0.42
CA GLN A 403 24.81 28.08 0.88
C GLN A 403 24.97 26.83 1.75
N GLN A 404 25.44 25.69 1.22
CA GLN A 404 25.81 24.55 2.05
C GLN A 404 27.02 24.80 2.96
N ALA A 405 27.93 25.70 2.58
CA ALA A 405 29.06 26.07 3.42
C ALA A 405 28.64 27.06 4.50
N ASN A 406 28.80 26.68 5.77
CA ASN A 406 28.53 27.59 6.88
C ASN A 406 29.68 28.61 7.07
N ALA A 407 29.46 29.64 7.88
CA ALA A 407 30.45 30.71 8.11
C ALA A 407 31.80 30.16 8.60
N GLN A 408 31.78 29.17 9.51
CA GLN A 408 33.00 28.53 10.02
C GLN A 408 33.81 27.85 8.92
N MET A 409 33.15 27.19 7.96
CA MET A 409 33.81 26.55 6.81
C MET A 409 34.47 27.59 5.91
N VAL A 410 33.75 28.69 5.65
CA VAL A 410 34.23 29.77 4.79
C VAL A 410 35.44 30.46 5.40
N ASP A 411 35.40 30.77 6.69
CA ASP A 411 36.51 31.46 7.37
C ASP A 411 37.74 30.56 7.47
N TRP A 412 37.57 29.28 7.79
CA TRP A 412 38.66 28.31 7.73
C TRP A 412 39.30 28.24 6.34
N ALA A 413 38.49 28.22 5.27
CA ALA A 413 38.99 28.15 3.91
C ALA A 413 39.80 29.39 3.52
N LYS A 414 39.38 30.58 3.97
CA LYS A 414 40.12 31.85 3.78
C LYS A 414 41.46 31.83 4.51
N GLU A 415 41.47 31.43 5.79
CA GLU A 415 42.68 31.35 6.61
C GLU A 415 43.70 30.37 6.02
N ASN A 416 43.23 29.24 5.50
CA ASN A 416 44.07 28.17 4.97
C ASN A 416 44.32 28.27 3.46
N LYS A 417 43.82 29.34 2.80
CA LYS A 417 43.94 29.60 1.35
C LYS A 417 43.57 28.38 0.49
N THR A 418 42.43 27.78 0.78
CA THR A 418 41.96 26.56 0.12
C THR A 418 40.51 26.70 -0.37
N LEU A 419 40.08 25.78 -1.23
CA LEU A 419 38.72 25.74 -1.79
C LEU A 419 37.83 24.82 -0.98
N LEU A 420 36.53 25.13 -0.89
CA LEU A 420 35.52 24.22 -0.36
C LEU A 420 34.90 23.39 -1.49
N VAL A 421 34.78 22.09 -1.27
CA VAL A 421 34.15 21.18 -2.23
C VAL A 421 32.63 21.40 -2.27
N LEU A 422 32.13 21.78 -3.44
CA LEU A 422 30.71 21.81 -3.78
C LEU A 422 30.37 20.90 -4.96
N SER A 423 31.37 20.26 -5.58
CA SER A 423 31.14 19.35 -6.70
C SER A 423 30.54 18.04 -6.22
N ARG A 424 29.52 17.58 -6.94
CA ARG A 424 28.95 16.23 -6.88
C ARG A 424 28.67 15.82 -8.32
N GLU A 425 28.95 14.57 -8.66
CA GLU A 425 28.87 14.09 -10.03
C GLU A 425 28.12 12.77 -10.10
N ILE A 426 27.41 12.58 -11.21
CA ILE A 426 26.86 11.29 -11.61
C ILE A 426 27.75 10.76 -12.73
N VAL A 427 28.41 9.64 -12.49
CA VAL A 427 29.18 8.90 -13.50
C VAL A 427 28.29 7.79 -14.04
N VAL A 428 28.06 7.79 -15.35
CA VAL A 428 27.27 6.78 -16.04
C VAL A 428 28.19 5.91 -16.88
N TRP A 429 28.22 4.61 -16.55
CA TRP A 429 28.87 3.60 -17.38
C TRP A 429 27.85 2.85 -18.22
N GLU A 430 28.27 2.44 -19.42
CA GLU A 430 27.51 1.56 -20.30
C GLU A 430 28.08 0.15 -20.22
N VAL A 431 27.19 -0.85 -20.14
CA VAL A 431 27.55 -2.26 -20.21
C VAL A 431 27.61 -2.66 -21.68
N VAL A 432 28.77 -3.17 -22.13
CA VAL A 432 29.03 -3.53 -23.53
C VAL A 432 29.07 -5.03 -23.74
#